data_AF-A0A0E0F9W6-F1
#
_entry.id   AF-A0A0E0F9W6-F1
#
_cell.length_a   1.000
_cell.length_b   1.000
_cell.length_c   1.000
_cell.angle_alpha   90.00
_cell.angle_beta   90.00
_cell.angle_gamma   90.00
#
_symmetry.space_group_name_H-M   'P 1'
#
loop_
_entity.id
_entity.type
_entity.pdbx_description
1 polymer ?
#
loop_
_entity_poly.entity_id
_entity_poly.type
_entity_poly.pdbx_seq_one_letter_code
_entity_poly.pdbx_strand_id
1 'polypeptide(L)'
;MAAKVYKPAAEVNLGPDSDEFYISPNVKAPRVAGLLVKIFVWILEMPIIGSMVLYILKKDNLINKLVQDAEIPEPPLFTSTHIWEDIPEQNVCLTKPDLSPPERVQEAVSCLPASLESTLVGSPPSSPKRWTIRDFNRAYSSGEVTPVQVAKRFLAAVKECSGPGLNMAFFISYSPEDIIRQAEESTLRYQRGTPLSAMDGILVAVKDEIDCLPYPTTGE
;
A
#
# COMPACT_ATOMS: atom_id res chain seq x y z
N MET A 1 38.91 -12.74 12.22
CA MET A 1 38.06 -13.87 12.69
C MET A 1 37.76 -14.73 11.47
N ALA A 2 37.70 -16.05 11.60
CA ALA A 2 37.35 -16.91 10.48
C ALA A 2 35.90 -16.64 10.04
N ALA A 3 35.65 -16.60 8.73
CA ALA A 3 34.31 -16.44 8.18
C ALA A 3 33.42 -17.59 8.67
N LYS A 4 32.18 -17.29 9.04
CA LYS A 4 31.20 -18.32 9.38
C LYS A 4 30.64 -18.90 8.08
N VAL A 5 30.91 -20.17 7.83
CA VAL A 5 30.34 -20.90 6.70
C VAL A 5 28.94 -21.36 7.07
N TYR A 6 27.93 -20.96 6.29
CA TYR A 6 26.56 -21.39 6.48
C TYR A 6 26.29 -22.66 5.67
N LYS A 7 25.39 -23.51 6.19
CA LYS A 7 24.93 -24.70 5.46
C LYS A 7 23.97 -24.27 4.35
N PRO A 8 23.94 -24.98 3.21
CA PRO A 8 22.95 -24.76 2.19
C PRO A 8 21.53 -24.91 2.74
N ALA A 9 20.59 -24.07 2.29
CA ALA A 9 19.22 -24.06 2.78
C ALA A 9 18.52 -25.43 2.66
N ALA A 10 18.80 -26.19 1.60
CA ALA A 10 18.26 -27.53 1.38
C ALA A 10 18.76 -28.58 2.39
N GLU A 11 19.85 -28.30 3.09
CA GLU A 11 20.48 -29.21 4.06
C GLU A 11 20.15 -28.85 5.52
N VAL A 12 19.39 -27.78 5.73
CA VAL A 12 18.98 -27.34 7.07
C VAL A 12 17.85 -28.24 7.59
N ASN A 13 18.05 -28.83 8.77
CA ASN A 13 17.00 -29.58 9.46
C ASN A 13 16.00 -28.62 10.10
N LEU A 14 14.72 -28.70 9.71
CA LEU A 14 13.63 -27.90 10.29
C LEU A 14 12.68 -28.74 11.16
N GLY A 15 13.08 -29.97 11.49
CA GLY A 15 12.32 -30.88 12.34
C GLY A 15 12.35 -30.49 13.84
N PRO A 16 11.58 -31.19 14.68
CA PRO A 16 11.50 -30.93 16.12
C PRO A 16 12.83 -31.12 16.87
N ASP A 17 13.74 -31.92 16.32
CA ASP A 17 15.09 -32.16 16.86
C ASP A 17 16.15 -31.23 16.25
N SER A 18 15.73 -30.11 15.65
CA SER A 18 16.64 -29.15 15.05
C SER A 18 17.40 -28.33 16.09
N ASP A 19 18.69 -28.13 15.83
CA ASP A 19 19.53 -27.16 16.56
C ASP A 19 19.35 -25.72 16.06
N GLU A 20 18.51 -25.50 15.05
CA GLU A 20 18.19 -24.18 14.52
C GLU A 20 17.22 -23.46 15.46
N PHE A 21 17.66 -22.34 16.02
CA PHE A 21 16.87 -21.55 16.96
C PHE A 21 16.40 -20.23 16.34
N TYR A 22 15.24 -19.76 16.80
CA TYR A 22 14.75 -18.45 16.40
C TYR A 22 15.69 -17.35 16.90
N ILE A 23 16.27 -16.61 15.95
CA ILE A 23 17.08 -15.44 16.25
C ILE A 23 16.15 -14.23 16.35
N SER A 24 15.90 -13.75 17.56
CA SER A 24 15.13 -12.51 17.75
C SER A 24 15.88 -11.33 17.11
N PRO A 25 15.21 -10.52 16.27
CA PRO A 25 15.82 -9.33 15.70
C PRO A 25 16.06 -8.31 16.83
N ASN A 26 17.32 -8.15 17.25
CA ASN A 26 17.73 -7.16 18.23
C ASN A 26 18.43 -6.00 17.51
N VAL A 27 17.63 -5.13 16.89
CA VAL A 27 18.14 -3.95 16.19
C VAL A 27 18.48 -2.86 17.21
N LYS A 28 19.77 -2.51 17.30
CA LYS A 28 20.28 -1.46 18.17
C LYS A 28 20.51 -0.19 17.37
N ALA A 29 19.73 0.85 17.67
CA ALA A 29 19.88 2.17 17.08
C ALA A 29 19.54 3.26 18.11
N PRO A 30 20.22 4.41 18.08
CA PRO A 30 19.88 5.54 18.93
C PRO A 30 18.52 6.12 18.55
N ARG A 31 17.68 6.42 19.54
CA ARG A 31 16.43 7.15 19.34
C ARG A 31 16.68 8.63 19.57
N VAL A 32 16.74 9.41 18.50
CA VAL A 32 16.99 10.86 18.52
C VAL A 32 15.91 11.60 17.75
N ALA A 33 15.55 12.80 18.21
CA ALA A 33 14.55 13.65 17.58
C ALA A 33 14.93 15.13 17.69
N GLY A 34 14.36 15.98 16.85
CA GLY A 34 14.57 17.43 16.87
C GLY A 34 16.01 17.85 16.57
N LEU A 35 16.62 18.67 17.43
CA LEU A 35 18.00 19.14 17.22
C LEU A 35 19.02 17.99 17.27
N LEU A 36 18.78 16.98 18.11
CA LEU A 36 19.70 15.85 18.27
C LEU A 36 19.82 15.01 16.99
N VAL A 37 18.73 14.84 16.23
CA VAL A 37 18.81 14.13 14.95
C VAL A 37 19.63 14.93 13.92
N LYS A 38 19.53 16.26 13.91
CA LYS A 38 20.34 17.10 13.01
C LYS A 38 21.84 16.97 13.29
N ILE A 39 22.23 17.01 14.57
CA ILE A 39 23.62 16.81 14.98
C ILE A 39 24.10 15.40 14.63
N PHE A 40 23.26 14.39 14.87
CA PHE A 40 23.58 13.01 14.56
C PHE A 40 23.80 12.78 13.05
N VAL A 41 22.92 13.31 12.19
CA VAL A 41 23.07 13.26 10.74
C VAL A 41 24.35 13.97 10.29
N TRP A 42 24.63 15.16 10.82
CA TRP A 42 25.86 15.88 10.52
C TRP A 42 27.12 15.07 10.85
N ILE A 43 27.13 14.34 11.97
CA ILE A 43 28.23 13.42 12.34
C ILE A 43 28.34 12.26 11.34
N LEU A 44 27.20 11.67 10.92
CA LEU A 44 27.18 10.56 9.96
C LEU A 44 27.68 10.97 8.56
N GLU A 45 27.51 12.23 8.18
CA GLU A 45 27.98 12.78 6.90
C GLU A 45 29.48 13.15 6.90
N MET A 46 30.15 13.16 8.06
CA MET A 46 31.59 13.41 8.13
C MET A 46 32.40 12.25 7.51
N PRO A 47 33.36 12.48 6.61
CA PRO A 47 34.03 11.41 5.85
C PRO A 47 34.67 10.31 6.70
N ILE A 48 35.34 10.67 7.79
CA ILE A 48 36.06 9.72 8.65
C ILE A 48 35.20 9.27 9.83
N ILE A 49 34.65 10.23 10.57
CA ILE A 49 33.87 9.96 11.79
C ILE A 49 32.57 9.22 11.43
N GLY A 50 31.87 9.66 10.38
CA GLY A 50 30.64 9.01 9.91
C GLY A 50 30.86 7.56 9.51
N SER A 51 31.93 7.28 8.76
CA SER A 51 32.34 5.92 8.40
C SER A 51 32.58 5.03 9.63
N MET A 52 33.23 5.56 10.67
CA MET A 52 33.48 4.84 11.92
C MET A 52 32.17 4.56 12.68
N VAL A 53 31.28 5.55 12.78
CA VAL A 53 29.98 5.40 13.43
C VAL A 53 29.10 4.38 12.68
N LEU A 54 29.04 4.46 11.36
CA LEU A 54 28.33 3.47 10.52
C LEU A 54 28.90 2.06 10.68
N TYR A 55 30.21 1.91 10.79
CA TYR A 55 30.83 0.61 11.04
C TYR A 55 30.37 0.02 12.38
N ILE A 56 30.31 0.82 13.45
CA ILE A 56 29.80 0.40 14.76
C ILE A 56 28.33 -0.01 14.66
N LEU A 57 27.49 0.82 14.03
CA LEU A 57 26.07 0.51 13.83
C LEU A 57 25.86 -0.79 13.05
N LYS A 58 26.60 -1.00 11.95
CA LYS A 58 26.52 -2.25 11.16
C LYS A 58 26.99 -3.46 11.97
N LYS A 59 28.05 -3.32 12.74
CA LYS A 59 28.58 -4.39 13.60
C LYS A 59 27.61 -4.78 14.71
N ASP A 60 27.04 -3.80 15.41
CA ASP A 60 26.09 -4.02 16.50
C ASP A 60 24.77 -4.65 16.03
N ASN A 61 24.43 -4.44 14.75
CA ASN A 61 23.26 -5.00 14.09
C ASN A 61 23.57 -6.25 13.24
N LEU A 62 24.71 -6.91 13.49
CA LEU A 62 25.14 -8.16 12.84
C LEU A 62 25.32 -8.10 11.32
N ILE A 63 25.22 -6.94 10.68
CA ILE A 63 25.35 -6.80 9.21
C ILE A 63 26.71 -7.28 8.75
N ASN A 64 27.80 -6.89 9.42
CA ASN A 64 29.15 -7.35 9.04
C ASN A 64 29.27 -8.87 9.18
N LYS A 65 28.68 -9.47 10.22
CA LYS A 65 28.68 -10.92 10.44
C LYS A 65 27.91 -11.69 9.36
N LEU A 66 26.81 -11.12 8.87
CA LEU A 66 25.89 -11.78 7.92
C LEU A 66 26.21 -11.48 6.46
N VAL A 67 26.90 -10.38 6.17
CA VAL A 67 27.17 -9.92 4.80
C VAL A 67 28.66 -9.98 4.44
N GLN A 68 29.56 -9.63 5.36
CA GLN A 68 31.01 -9.58 5.08
C GLN A 68 31.73 -10.85 5.52
N ASP A 69 31.41 -11.36 6.72
CA ASP A 69 32.08 -12.51 7.34
C ASP A 69 31.30 -13.83 7.12
N ALA A 70 30.29 -13.85 6.25
CA ALA A 70 29.48 -15.02 5.95
C ALA A 70 29.88 -15.61 4.60
N GLU A 71 30.08 -16.92 4.56
CA GLU A 71 30.19 -17.68 3.32
C GLU A 71 28.85 -18.36 3.05
N ILE A 72 28.17 -17.88 2.00
CA ILE A 72 26.86 -18.37 1.56
C ILE A 72 27.12 -19.17 0.26
N PRO A 73 26.90 -20.50 0.28
CA PRO A 73 27.22 -21.35 -0.87
C PRO A 73 26.25 -21.18 -2.05
N GLU A 74 25.05 -20.66 -1.81
CA GLU A 74 24.05 -20.43 -2.86
C GLU A 74 24.44 -19.30 -3.82
N PRO A 75 24.16 -19.45 -5.13
CA PRO A 75 24.30 -18.36 -6.07
C PRO A 75 23.27 -17.25 -5.79
N PRO A 76 23.59 -15.97 -6.10
CA PRO A 76 22.69 -14.86 -5.88
C PRO A 76 21.44 -14.95 -6.77
N LEU A 77 20.27 -14.75 -6.16
CA LEU A 77 18.99 -14.63 -6.84
C LEU A 77 18.58 -13.14 -6.91
N PHE A 78 18.72 -12.52 -8.08
CA PHE A 78 18.49 -11.07 -8.25
C PHE A 78 17.02 -10.69 -8.43
N THR A 79 16.23 -11.59 -9.00
CA THR A 79 14.78 -11.43 -9.20
C THR A 79 14.09 -12.71 -8.76
N SER A 80 12.82 -12.61 -8.38
CA SER A 80 12.09 -13.81 -8.00
C SER A 80 11.93 -14.75 -9.20
N THR A 81 12.45 -15.97 -9.08
CA THR A 81 12.28 -17.06 -10.05
C THR A 81 11.25 -18.05 -9.53
N HIS A 82 10.04 -17.58 -9.21
CA HIS A 82 8.94 -18.49 -8.88
C HIS A 82 8.64 -19.36 -10.11
N ILE A 83 9.22 -20.56 -10.14
CA ILE A 83 8.81 -21.68 -10.98
C ILE A 83 7.87 -22.50 -10.10
N TRP A 84 6.63 -22.04 -9.95
CA TRP A 84 5.61 -22.81 -9.25
C TRP A 84 4.65 -23.35 -10.31
N GLU A 85 4.52 -24.68 -10.40
CA GLU A 85 3.31 -25.25 -10.98
C GLU A 85 2.19 -24.93 -9.99
N ASP A 86 1.32 -23.98 -10.35
CA ASP A 86 0.22 -23.54 -9.47
C ASP A 86 -0.55 -24.76 -8.95
N ILE A 87 -0.63 -24.88 -7.63
CA ILE A 87 -1.66 -25.74 -7.03
C ILE A 87 -2.98 -25.09 -7.46
N PRO A 88 -3.82 -25.75 -8.28
CA PRO A 88 -4.99 -25.10 -8.84
C PRO A 88 -5.90 -24.65 -7.70
N GLU A 89 -6.03 -23.33 -7.55
CA GLU A 89 -6.90 -22.74 -6.54
C GLU A 89 -8.34 -23.20 -6.79
N GLN A 90 -9.02 -23.64 -5.73
CA GLN A 90 -10.40 -24.10 -5.82
C GLN A 90 -11.37 -22.94 -5.60
N ASN A 91 -12.52 -22.98 -6.29
CA ASN A 91 -13.58 -21.97 -6.20
C ASN A 91 -13.16 -20.56 -6.64
N VAL A 92 -12.26 -20.48 -7.62
CA VAL A 92 -11.87 -19.21 -8.27
C VAL A 92 -12.54 -19.03 -9.61
N CYS A 93 -12.84 -17.79 -9.97
CA CYS A 93 -13.23 -17.41 -11.33
C CYS A 93 -12.00 -16.83 -12.03
N LEU A 94 -11.47 -17.56 -13.01
CA LEU A 94 -10.30 -17.12 -13.76
C LEU A 94 -10.70 -16.05 -14.76
N THR A 95 -10.26 -14.82 -14.53
CA THR A 95 -10.48 -13.71 -15.45
C THR A 95 -9.73 -13.95 -16.75
N LYS A 96 -10.38 -13.69 -17.89
CA LYS A 96 -9.72 -13.82 -19.19
C LYS A 96 -8.62 -12.76 -19.34
N PRO A 97 -7.46 -13.11 -19.93
CA PRO A 97 -6.30 -12.20 -19.98
C PRO A 97 -6.54 -10.93 -20.80
N ASP A 98 -7.40 -10.99 -21.82
CA ASP A 98 -7.58 -9.90 -22.79
C ASP A 98 -8.75 -8.94 -22.49
N LEU A 99 -9.31 -8.99 -21.28
CA LEU A 99 -10.43 -8.13 -20.90
C LEU A 99 -9.99 -6.69 -20.60
N SER A 100 -10.78 -5.73 -21.07
CA SER A 100 -10.61 -4.32 -20.69
C SER A 100 -10.86 -4.12 -19.19
N PRO A 101 -10.30 -3.07 -18.56
CA PRO A 101 -10.52 -2.82 -17.14
C PRO A 101 -12.00 -2.76 -16.71
N PRO A 102 -12.93 -2.12 -17.45
CA PRO A 102 -14.36 -2.16 -17.13
C PRO A 102 -14.97 -3.56 -17.14
N GLU A 103 -14.60 -4.40 -18.11
CA GLU A 103 -15.10 -5.78 -18.20
C GLU A 103 -14.60 -6.63 -17.02
N ARG A 104 -13.34 -6.45 -16.62
CA ARG A 104 -12.77 -7.08 -15.43
C ARG A 104 -13.48 -6.66 -14.15
N VAL A 105 -13.84 -5.37 -14.04
CA VAL A 105 -14.66 -4.86 -12.93
C VAL A 105 -16.02 -5.54 -12.92
N GLN A 106 -16.66 -5.71 -14.07
CA GLN A 106 -17.96 -6.38 -14.17
C GLN A 106 -17.89 -7.85 -13.75
N GLU A 107 -16.85 -8.57 -14.16
CA GLU A 107 -16.61 -9.96 -13.74
C GLU A 107 -16.39 -10.05 -12.22
N ALA A 108 -15.58 -9.14 -11.66
CA ALA A 108 -15.38 -9.05 -10.22
C ALA A 108 -16.68 -8.78 -9.46
N VAL A 109 -17.52 -7.86 -9.95
CA VAL A 109 -18.84 -7.56 -9.36
C VAL A 109 -19.75 -8.80 -9.37
N SER A 110 -19.68 -9.62 -10.41
CA SER A 110 -20.46 -10.87 -10.51
C SER A 110 -20.05 -11.93 -9.49
N CYS A 111 -18.78 -11.88 -9.04
CA CYS A 111 -18.25 -12.76 -8.01
C CYS A 111 -18.61 -12.30 -6.59
N LEU A 112 -19.10 -11.06 -6.43
CA LEU A 112 -19.51 -10.54 -5.13
C LEU A 112 -20.88 -11.10 -4.74
N PRO A 113 -21.10 -11.39 -3.45
CA PRO A 113 -22.41 -11.82 -2.99
C PRO A 113 -23.46 -10.73 -3.29
N ALA A 114 -24.59 -11.15 -3.88
CA ALA A 114 -25.77 -10.31 -4.04
C ALA A 114 -26.09 -9.67 -2.68
N SER A 115 -26.23 -8.35 -2.67
CA SER A 115 -26.08 -7.51 -1.48
C SER A 115 -26.67 -8.12 -0.20
N LEU A 116 -25.88 -8.11 0.87
CA LEU A 116 -26.29 -8.35 2.25
C LEU A 116 -27.24 -7.25 2.79
N GLU A 117 -28.01 -6.61 1.91
CA GLU A 117 -28.96 -5.54 2.24
C GLU A 117 -30.27 -6.08 2.80
N SER A 118 -30.63 -7.33 2.52
CA SER A 118 -31.86 -7.93 3.04
C SER A 118 -31.79 -8.26 4.54
N THR A 119 -30.62 -8.21 5.19
CA THR A 119 -30.48 -8.57 6.62
C THR A 119 -30.46 -7.37 7.56
N LEU A 120 -30.53 -6.14 7.04
CA LEU A 120 -30.43 -4.91 7.84
C LEU A 120 -31.72 -4.10 7.92
N VAL A 121 -32.76 -4.51 7.20
CA VAL A 121 -34.11 -3.97 7.37
C VAL A 121 -34.68 -4.52 8.68
N GLY A 122 -34.23 -4.00 9.82
CA GLY A 122 -34.84 -4.29 11.13
C GLY A 122 -33.90 -4.41 12.33
N SER A 123 -32.57 -4.38 12.16
CA SER A 123 -31.62 -4.42 13.29
C SER A 123 -30.80 -3.13 13.34
N PRO A 124 -30.72 -2.42 14.49
CA PRO A 124 -29.85 -1.26 14.60
C PRO A 124 -28.40 -1.69 14.31
N PRO A 125 -27.64 -0.92 13.52
CA PRO A 125 -26.27 -1.28 13.20
C PRO A 125 -25.44 -1.36 14.50
N SER A 126 -24.90 -2.53 14.79
CA SER A 126 -24.10 -2.81 15.99
C SER A 126 -22.70 -2.15 15.97
N SER A 127 -22.34 -1.50 14.85
CA SER A 127 -21.07 -0.77 14.67
C SER A 127 -21.18 0.21 13.50
N PRO A 128 -20.37 1.31 13.49
CA PRO A 128 -20.30 2.20 12.35
C PRO A 128 -19.77 1.45 11.12
N LYS A 129 -20.55 1.45 10.03
CA LYS A 129 -20.18 0.83 8.76
C LYS A 129 -19.48 1.84 7.87
N ARG A 130 -18.43 1.39 7.17
CA ARG A 130 -17.79 2.17 6.11
C ARG A 130 -18.58 2.03 4.82
N TRP A 131 -18.65 3.11 4.05
CA TRP A 131 -19.22 3.09 2.71
C TRP A 131 -18.37 2.24 1.77
N THR A 132 -19.03 1.47 0.92
CA THR A 132 -18.41 0.62 -0.10
C THR A 132 -18.54 1.25 -1.49
N ILE A 133 -17.73 0.80 -2.44
CA ILE A 133 -17.86 1.16 -3.86
C ILE A 133 -19.28 0.89 -4.38
N ARG A 134 -19.90 -0.21 -3.94
CA ARG A 134 -21.27 -0.57 -4.35
C ARG A 134 -22.31 0.42 -3.84
N ASP A 135 -22.12 0.96 -2.63
CA ASP A 135 -23.03 1.97 -2.07
C ASP A 135 -22.97 3.27 -2.88
N PHE A 136 -21.76 3.73 -3.23
CA PHE A 136 -21.57 4.90 -4.08
C PHE A 136 -22.16 4.69 -5.48
N ASN A 137 -21.83 3.57 -6.14
CA ASN A 137 -22.39 3.24 -7.45
C ASN A 137 -23.92 3.24 -7.42
N ARG A 138 -24.54 2.57 -6.44
CA ARG A 138 -26.00 2.56 -6.27
C ARG A 138 -26.57 3.97 -6.07
N ALA A 139 -25.96 4.78 -5.21
CA ALA A 139 -26.42 6.14 -4.94
C ALA A 139 -26.29 7.04 -6.18
N TYR A 140 -25.23 6.85 -6.99
CA TYR A 140 -25.05 7.55 -8.26
C TYR A 140 -26.05 7.08 -9.33
N SER A 141 -26.27 5.77 -9.48
CA SER A 141 -27.21 5.20 -10.44
C SER A 141 -28.67 5.55 -10.13
N SER A 142 -29.03 5.65 -8.86
CA SER A 142 -30.38 6.08 -8.43
C SER A 142 -30.58 7.59 -8.51
N GLY A 143 -29.50 8.36 -8.68
CA GLY A 143 -29.54 9.83 -8.66
C GLY A 143 -29.73 10.43 -7.26
N GLU A 144 -29.67 9.63 -6.19
CA GLU A 144 -29.73 10.10 -4.80
C GLU A 144 -28.59 11.08 -4.50
N VAL A 145 -27.40 10.78 -5.03
CA VAL A 145 -26.21 11.64 -4.93
C VAL A 145 -25.46 11.62 -6.26
N THR A 146 -24.62 12.61 -6.49
CA THR A 146 -23.77 12.72 -7.69
C THR A 146 -22.29 12.65 -7.32
N PRO A 147 -21.42 12.17 -8.23
CA PRO A 147 -19.97 12.27 -8.06
C PRO A 147 -19.49 13.69 -7.70
N VAL A 148 -20.09 14.74 -8.28
CA VAL A 148 -19.76 16.15 -7.94
C VAL A 148 -20.08 16.49 -6.48
N GLN A 149 -21.21 16.04 -5.94
CA GLN A 149 -21.54 16.26 -4.52
C GLN A 149 -20.55 15.57 -3.60
N VAL A 150 -20.14 14.34 -3.93
CA VAL A 150 -19.13 13.58 -3.17
C VAL A 150 -17.76 14.26 -3.25
N ALA A 151 -17.33 14.68 -4.43
CA ALA A 151 -16.07 15.40 -4.63
C ALA A 151 -16.02 16.73 -3.85
N LYS A 152 -17.11 17.52 -3.87
CA LYS A 152 -17.21 18.75 -3.06
C LYS A 152 -17.12 18.47 -1.57
N ARG A 153 -17.79 17.42 -1.09
CA ARG A 153 -17.74 17.02 0.33
C ARG A 153 -16.34 16.57 0.74
N PHE A 154 -15.65 15.83 -0.13
CA PHE A 154 -14.27 15.41 0.05
C PHE A 154 -13.33 16.61 0.16
N LEU A 155 -13.39 17.56 -0.78
CA LEU A 155 -12.56 18.77 -0.75
C LEU A 155 -12.80 19.61 0.51
N ALA A 156 -14.04 19.72 0.96
CA ALA A 156 -14.36 20.39 2.22
C ALA A 156 -13.70 19.69 3.42
N ALA A 157 -13.71 18.35 3.45
CA ALA A 157 -13.07 17.58 4.51
C ALA A 157 -11.54 17.68 4.47
N VAL A 158 -10.93 17.67 3.28
CA VAL A 158 -9.48 17.90 3.11
C VAL A 158 -9.09 19.27 3.65
N LYS A 159 -9.85 20.32 3.29
CA LYS A 159 -9.61 21.68 3.78
C LYS A 159 -9.73 21.80 5.30
N GLU A 160 -10.70 21.12 5.90
CA GLU A 160 -10.90 21.08 7.35
C GLU A 160 -9.73 20.39 8.06
N CYS A 161 -9.25 19.25 7.52
CA CYS A 161 -8.14 18.47 8.08
C CYS A 161 -6.78 19.19 7.97
N SER A 162 -6.58 19.94 6.88
CA SER A 162 -5.39 20.77 6.66
C SER A 162 -5.44 22.11 7.39
N GLY A 163 -6.55 22.43 8.08
CA GLY A 163 -6.74 23.69 8.77
C GLY A 163 -5.97 23.81 10.09
N PRO A 164 -5.92 25.02 10.67
CA PRO A 164 -5.26 25.27 11.96
C PRO A 164 -5.86 24.39 13.06
N GLY A 165 -5.03 23.55 13.68
CA GLY A 165 -5.40 22.71 14.83
C GLY A 165 -5.20 21.21 14.60
N LEU A 166 -5.35 20.74 13.36
CA LEU A 166 -5.11 19.34 13.00
C LEU A 166 -3.78 19.18 12.26
N ASN A 167 -3.45 20.10 11.35
CA ASN A 167 -2.23 20.06 10.51
C ASN A 167 -2.01 18.68 9.86
N MET A 168 -3.09 17.99 9.46
CA MET A 168 -3.01 16.67 8.87
C MET A 168 -2.81 16.79 7.35
N ALA A 169 -1.60 16.52 6.88
CA ALA A 169 -1.23 16.56 5.46
C ALA A 169 -1.51 15.20 4.77
N PHE A 170 -2.79 14.80 4.67
CA PHE A 170 -3.15 13.53 4.00
C PHE A 170 -2.80 13.50 2.51
N PHE A 171 -2.87 14.65 1.84
CA PHE A 171 -2.53 14.83 0.44
C PHE A 171 -1.46 15.89 0.33
N ILE A 172 -0.33 15.54 -0.27
CA ILE A 172 0.78 16.47 -0.53
C ILE A 172 0.60 17.21 -1.86
N SER A 173 -0.22 16.66 -2.77
CA SER A 173 -0.56 17.25 -4.06
C SER A 173 -2.02 16.92 -4.42
N TYR A 174 -2.83 17.94 -4.73
CA TYR A 174 -4.19 17.79 -5.26
C TYR A 174 -4.65 19.10 -5.92
N SER A 175 -5.51 19.03 -6.94
CA SER A 175 -6.14 20.19 -7.57
C SER A 175 -7.66 20.09 -7.40
N PRO A 176 -8.28 21.02 -6.64
CA PRO A 176 -9.74 21.11 -6.55
C PRO A 176 -10.41 21.20 -7.92
N GLU A 177 -9.81 21.95 -8.85
CA GLU A 177 -10.33 22.17 -10.20
C GLU A 177 -10.33 20.87 -11.01
N ASP A 178 -9.23 20.12 -10.99
CA ASP A 178 -9.13 18.85 -11.68
C ASP A 178 -10.06 17.78 -11.08
N ILE A 179 -10.13 17.68 -9.75
CA ILE A 179 -11.03 16.76 -9.05
C ILE A 179 -12.50 17.05 -9.42
N ILE A 180 -12.90 18.32 -9.40
CA ILE A 180 -14.26 18.72 -9.75
C ILE A 180 -14.55 18.44 -11.23
N ARG A 181 -13.62 18.77 -12.14
CA ARG A 181 -13.76 18.49 -13.57
C ARG A 181 -14.00 16.99 -13.84
N GLN A 182 -13.20 16.12 -13.25
CA GLN A 182 -13.38 14.66 -13.39
C GLN A 182 -14.72 14.19 -12.82
N ALA A 183 -15.16 14.76 -11.69
CA ALA A 183 -16.44 14.44 -11.08
C ALA A 183 -17.64 14.92 -11.93
N GLU A 184 -17.53 16.07 -12.60
CA GLU A 184 -18.54 16.57 -13.54
C GLU A 184 -18.69 15.63 -14.74
N GLU A 185 -17.58 15.19 -15.33
CA GLU A 185 -17.56 14.23 -16.44
C GLU A 185 -18.19 12.88 -16.05
N SER A 186 -17.95 12.41 -14.81
CA SER A 186 -18.60 11.21 -14.27
C SER A 186 -20.10 11.43 -14.03
N THR A 187 -20.47 12.58 -13.46
CA THR A 187 -21.88 12.93 -13.21
C THR A 187 -22.69 12.96 -14.50
N LEU A 188 -22.14 13.53 -15.58
CA LEU A 188 -22.77 13.54 -16.90
C LEU A 188 -23.01 12.13 -17.44
N ARG A 189 -22.08 11.20 -17.22
CA ARG A 189 -22.23 9.79 -17.62
C ARG A 189 -23.37 9.10 -16.87
N TYR A 190 -23.46 9.29 -15.56
CA TYR A 190 -24.59 8.77 -14.77
C TYR A 190 -25.93 9.37 -15.20
N GLN A 191 -26.00 10.68 -15.44
CA GLN A 191 -27.22 11.34 -15.92
C GLN A 191 -27.69 10.82 -17.29
N ARG A 192 -26.75 10.40 -18.14
CA ARG A 192 -27.02 9.79 -19.45
C ARG A 192 -27.31 8.29 -19.37
N GLY A 193 -27.18 7.66 -18.20
CA GLY A 193 -27.32 6.21 -18.03
C GLY A 193 -26.17 5.41 -18.63
N THR A 194 -24.99 6.02 -18.83
CA THR A 194 -23.81 5.40 -19.45
C THR A 194 -22.56 5.49 -18.57
N PRO A 195 -22.57 5.01 -17.31
CA PRO A 195 -21.35 4.93 -16.50
C PRO A 195 -20.35 3.93 -17.10
N LEU A 196 -19.04 4.17 -16.92
CA LEU A 196 -17.99 3.30 -17.49
C LEU A 196 -17.93 1.93 -16.81
N SER A 197 -18.10 1.88 -15.48
CA SER A 197 -18.11 0.65 -14.67
C SER A 197 -18.60 0.97 -13.26
N ALA A 198 -18.60 -0.03 -12.37
CA ALA A 198 -18.87 0.19 -10.95
C ALA A 198 -17.86 1.12 -10.23
N MET A 199 -16.72 1.40 -10.85
CA MET A 199 -15.70 2.33 -10.36
C MET A 199 -15.91 3.77 -10.85
N ASP A 200 -16.88 4.02 -11.73
CA ASP A 200 -17.10 5.36 -12.27
C ASP A 200 -17.54 6.32 -11.16
N GLY A 201 -16.81 7.42 -10.99
CA GLY A 201 -17.07 8.44 -9.97
C GLY A 201 -16.55 8.09 -8.56
N ILE A 202 -15.80 6.99 -8.42
CA ILE A 202 -15.13 6.63 -7.16
C ILE A 202 -13.83 7.41 -7.02
N LEU A 203 -13.65 8.07 -5.87
CA LEU A 203 -12.40 8.75 -5.53
C LEU A 203 -11.33 7.74 -5.11
N VAL A 204 -10.14 7.83 -5.70
CA VAL A 204 -8.98 6.99 -5.41
C VAL A 204 -7.77 7.89 -5.15
N ALA A 205 -7.04 7.63 -4.08
CA ALA A 205 -5.76 8.29 -3.79
C ALA A 205 -4.61 7.49 -4.40
N VAL A 206 -3.65 8.17 -5.02
CA VAL A 206 -2.46 7.57 -5.61
C VAL A 206 -1.25 7.91 -4.74
N LYS A 207 -0.38 6.92 -4.48
CA LYS A 207 0.86 7.12 -3.74
C LYS A 207 1.83 7.94 -4.59
N ASP A 208 2.53 8.89 -3.99
CA ASP A 208 3.41 9.84 -4.69
C ASP A 208 4.73 9.24 -5.24
N GLU A 209 4.86 7.92 -5.18
CA GLU A 209 5.89 7.13 -5.88
C GLU A 209 5.38 6.58 -7.22
N ILE A 210 4.12 6.88 -7.58
CA ILE A 210 3.44 6.39 -8.79
C ILE A 210 2.95 7.61 -9.59
N ASP A 211 3.34 7.66 -10.87
CA ASP A 211 2.95 8.75 -11.77
C ASP A 211 1.43 8.84 -11.93
N CYS A 212 0.89 10.04 -11.70
CA CYS A 212 -0.52 10.36 -11.88
C CYS A 212 -0.67 11.77 -12.46
N LEU A 213 -0.95 11.87 -13.76
CA LEU A 213 -1.14 13.17 -14.41
C LEU A 213 -2.37 13.91 -13.84
N PRO A 214 -2.33 15.24 -13.69
CA PRO A 214 -1.22 16.15 -14.02
C PRO A 214 -0.25 16.40 -12.85
N TYR A 215 -0.29 15.60 -11.80
CA TYR A 215 0.47 15.80 -10.57
C TYR A 215 1.93 15.39 -10.77
N PRO A 216 2.89 16.15 -10.18
CA PRO A 216 4.28 15.71 -10.14
C PRO A 216 4.44 14.55 -9.14
N THR A 217 5.39 13.67 -9.43
CA THR A 217 5.82 12.58 -8.54
C THR A 217 7.01 13.07 -7.71
N THR A 218 6.89 13.10 -6.38
CA THR A 218 7.97 13.57 -5.47
C THR A 218 8.41 12.54 -4.43
N GLY A 219 7.78 11.36 -4.41
CA GLY A 219 8.17 10.23 -3.58
C GLY A 219 9.34 9.50 -4.22
N GLU A 220 10.54 9.71 -3.67
CA GLU A 220 11.76 8.92 -3.92
C GLU A 220 12.14 8.08 -2.69
#